data_AF-A0A0T6AXG0-F1
#
_entry.id   AF-A0A0T6AXG0-F1
#
_cell.length_a   1.000
_cell.length_b   1.000
_cell.length_c   1.000
_cell.angle_alpha   90.00
_cell.angle_beta   90.00
_cell.angle_gamma   90.00
#
_symmetry.space_group_name_H-M   'P 1'
#
loop_
_entity.id
_entity.type
_entity.pdbx_description
1 polymer ?
#
loop_
_entity_poly.entity_id
_entity_poly.type
_entity_poly.pdbx_seq_one_letter_code
_entity_poly.pdbx_strand_id
1 'polypeptide(L)'
;MPRENLEEEGLEKNPNLELAQLKYLLTVPEHHDDQQIVSKIMEYVKKDDMAPWYDLLCEDLEWEKDEALYNQMKAINNEAIKKLDEVIEDAEKNLGEMEVRDAYLKKAEYYSRIGDKKNALSLFRRTYEKTVSLGHRLDIVFHNIRIGLYFMDHQLINSNIEKAKR
;
A
#
# COMPACT_ATOMS: atom_id res chain seq x y z
N MET A 1 11.44 -6.26 33.29
CA MET A 1 11.08 -4.98 32.65
C MET A 1 9.85 -5.24 31.80
N PRO A 2 8.82 -4.37 31.80
CA PRO A 2 7.71 -4.50 30.87
C PRO A 2 8.30 -4.42 29.45
N ARG A 3 7.90 -5.33 28.57
CA ARG A 3 8.30 -5.29 27.16
C ARG A 3 7.74 -3.97 26.61
N GLU A 4 8.60 -3.03 26.28
CA GLU A 4 8.20 -1.86 25.50
C GLU A 4 7.49 -2.40 24.26
N ASN A 5 6.26 -1.95 24.06
CA ASN A 5 5.43 -2.40 22.97
C ASN A 5 5.95 -1.71 21.70
N LEU A 6 7.07 -2.21 21.17
CA LEU A 6 7.77 -1.76 19.96
C LEU A 6 6.91 -1.86 18.68
N GLU A 7 5.63 -2.26 18.79
CA GLU A 7 4.70 -2.31 17.68
C GLU A 7 4.33 -0.92 17.12
N GLU A 8 4.47 0.13 17.94
CA GLU A 8 4.24 1.53 17.52
C GLU A 8 5.49 2.20 16.90
N GLU A 9 6.70 1.66 17.12
CA GLU A 9 7.96 2.20 16.57
C GLU A 9 8.30 1.65 15.18
N GLY A 10 7.29 1.32 14.38
CA GLY A 10 7.46 0.82 13.01
C GLY A 10 6.68 1.63 12.00
N LEU A 11 7.16 1.66 10.76
CA LEU A 11 6.37 2.11 9.61
C LEU A 11 4.98 1.46 9.63
N GLU A 12 3.96 2.20 9.17
CA GLU A 12 2.60 1.67 9.02
C GLU A 12 2.66 0.29 8.34
N LYS A 13 1.93 -0.70 8.88
CA LYS A 13 1.93 -2.07 8.37
C LYS A 13 1.11 -2.20 7.07
N ASN A 14 1.42 -1.33 6.11
CA ASN A 14 0.79 -1.26 4.80
C ASN A 14 1.70 -1.93 3.75
N PRO A 15 1.13 -2.58 2.72
CA PRO A 15 -0.25 -3.05 2.64
C PRO A 15 -0.57 -4.14 3.69
N ASN A 16 -1.84 -4.27 4.08
CA ASN A 16 -2.27 -5.30 5.02
C ASN A 16 -2.15 -6.71 4.39
N LEU A 17 -1.14 -7.48 4.80
CA LEU A 17 -0.87 -8.83 4.27
C LEU A 17 -2.01 -9.83 4.56
N GLU A 18 -2.84 -9.58 5.57
CA GLU A 18 -4.00 -10.42 5.86
C GLU A 18 -4.98 -10.44 4.67
N LEU A 19 -5.16 -9.31 3.99
CA LEU A 19 -6.04 -9.22 2.82
C LEU A 19 -5.54 -10.08 1.65
N ALA A 20 -4.22 -10.18 1.47
CA ALA A 20 -3.64 -11.06 0.46
C ALA A 20 -3.87 -12.54 0.81
N GLN A 21 -3.80 -12.90 2.09
CA GLN A 21 -4.12 -14.27 2.56
C GLN A 21 -5.61 -14.60 2.37
N LEU A 22 -6.50 -13.67 2.74
CA LEU A 22 -7.95 -13.84 2.56
C LEU A 22 -8.32 -13.98 1.08
N LYS A 23 -7.71 -13.19 0.20
CA LYS A 23 -7.87 -13.33 -1.26
C LYS A 23 -7.43 -14.72 -1.74
N TYR A 24 -6.28 -15.21 -1.27
CA TYR A 24 -5.79 -16.54 -1.63
C TYR A 24 -6.72 -17.66 -1.14
N LEU A 25 -7.30 -17.51 0.06
CA LEU A 25 -8.26 -18.48 0.59
C LEU A 25 -9.50 -18.61 -0.30
N LEU A 26 -10.00 -17.50 -0.86
CA LEU A 26 -11.12 -17.53 -1.82
C LEU A 26 -10.75 -18.22 -3.14
N THR A 27 -9.46 -18.36 -3.47
CA THR A 27 -9.03 -19.11 -4.65
C THR A 27 -9.03 -20.63 -4.41
N VAL A 28 -9.10 -21.07 -3.16
CA VAL A 28 -9.14 -22.50 -2.79
C VAL A 28 -10.58 -23.02 -2.90
N PRO A 29 -10.83 -24.18 -3.55
CA PRO A 29 -12.19 -24.70 -3.75
C PRO A 29 -13.00 -24.91 -2.46
N GLU A 30 -12.33 -25.17 -1.34
CA GLU A 30 -12.95 -25.40 -0.03
C GLU A 30 -13.55 -24.13 0.59
N HIS A 31 -13.03 -22.95 0.23
CA HIS A 31 -13.39 -21.66 0.83
C HIS A 31 -13.88 -20.63 -0.21
N HIS A 32 -14.06 -21.05 -1.47
CA HIS A 32 -14.42 -20.17 -2.59
C HIS A 32 -15.67 -19.33 -2.33
N ASP A 33 -16.68 -19.91 -1.67
CA ASP A 33 -17.96 -19.25 -1.39
C ASP A 33 -18.11 -18.82 0.08
N ASP A 34 -16.99 -18.68 0.82
CA ASP A 34 -17.04 -18.28 2.22
C ASP A 34 -17.41 -16.79 2.35
N GLN A 35 -18.71 -16.56 2.60
CA GLN A 35 -19.27 -15.22 2.79
C GLN A 35 -18.65 -14.45 3.95
N GLN A 36 -18.05 -15.12 4.94
CA GLN A 36 -17.38 -14.43 6.04
C GLN A 36 -16.09 -13.77 5.55
N ILE A 37 -15.34 -14.47 4.70
CA ILE A 37 -14.11 -13.95 4.09
C ILE A 37 -14.44 -12.79 3.15
N VAL A 38 -15.47 -12.93 2.31
CA VAL A 38 -15.94 -11.86 1.41
C VAL A 38 -16.35 -10.62 2.21
N SER A 39 -17.16 -10.80 3.26
CA SER A 39 -17.62 -9.69 4.10
C SER A 39 -16.44 -8.96 4.76
N LYS A 40 -15.46 -9.71 5.26
CA LYS A 40 -14.25 -9.15 5.86
C LYS A 40 -13.43 -8.35 4.84
N ILE A 41 -13.21 -8.89 3.65
CA ILE A 41 -12.51 -8.17 2.56
C ILE A 41 -13.25 -6.87 2.22
N MET A 42 -14.58 -6.94 2.04
CA MET A 42 -15.38 -5.77 1.69
C MET A 42 -15.40 -4.70 2.79
N GLU A 43 -15.32 -5.09 4.06
CA GLU A 43 -15.17 -4.15 5.19
C GLU A 43 -13.87 -3.34 5.07
N TYR A 44 -12.73 -4.01 4.81
CA TYR A 44 -11.46 -3.32 4.59
C TYR A 44 -11.46 -2.46 3.33
N VAL A 45 -12.01 -2.98 2.22
CA VAL A 45 -12.12 -2.21 0.96
C VAL A 45 -12.86 -0.90 1.18
N LYS A 46 -13.97 -0.93 1.91
CA LYS A 46 -14.77 0.26 2.25
C LYS A 46 -14.10 1.17 3.27
N LYS A 47 -13.38 0.60 4.23
CA LYS A 47 -12.72 1.36 5.30
C LYS A 47 -11.54 2.18 4.78
N ASP A 48 -10.74 1.61 3.88
CA ASP A 48 -9.50 2.22 3.37
C ASP A 48 -9.64 2.73 1.92
N ASP A 49 -10.86 2.80 1.40
CA ASP A 49 -11.20 3.25 0.03
C ASP A 49 -10.32 2.57 -1.05
N MET A 50 -10.14 1.24 -0.95
CA MET A 50 -9.19 0.47 -1.75
C MET A 50 -9.66 0.21 -3.20
N ALA A 51 -10.08 1.26 -3.91
CA ALA A 51 -10.66 1.15 -5.26
C ALA A 51 -9.75 0.42 -6.26
N PRO A 52 -8.43 0.71 -6.36
CA PRO A 52 -7.54 -0.02 -7.27
C PRO A 52 -7.44 -1.52 -6.96
N TRP A 53 -7.42 -1.87 -5.68
CA TRP A 53 -7.37 -3.28 -5.28
C TRP A 53 -8.71 -4.00 -5.47
N TYR A 54 -9.82 -3.32 -5.23
CA TYR A 54 -11.16 -3.85 -5.50
C TYR A 54 -11.35 -4.18 -6.99
N ASP A 55 -10.81 -3.34 -7.88
CA ASP A 55 -10.81 -3.62 -9.33
C ASP A 55 -10.11 -4.96 -9.64
N LEU A 56 -8.90 -5.14 -9.08
CA LEU A 56 -8.12 -6.37 -9.24
C LEU A 56 -8.82 -7.59 -8.62
N LEU A 57 -9.51 -7.42 -7.49
CA LEU A 57 -10.29 -8.49 -6.88
C LEU A 57 -11.45 -8.93 -7.76
N CYS A 58 -12.19 -7.96 -8.33
CA CYS A 58 -13.28 -8.26 -9.25
C CYS A 58 -12.79 -8.99 -10.50
N GLU A 59 -11.63 -8.60 -11.05
CA GLU A 59 -11.00 -9.29 -12.17
C GLU A 59 -10.56 -10.73 -11.81
N ASP A 60 -9.88 -10.91 -10.67
CA ASP A 60 -9.30 -12.20 -10.29
C ASP A 60 -10.33 -13.23 -9.79
N LEU A 61 -11.43 -12.78 -9.16
CA LEU A 61 -12.48 -13.63 -8.60
C LEU A 61 -13.75 -13.65 -9.47
N GLU A 62 -13.73 -13.00 -10.63
CA GLU A 62 -14.89 -12.85 -11.54
C GLU A 62 -16.14 -12.28 -10.84
N TRP A 63 -15.95 -11.37 -9.87
CA TRP A 63 -17.07 -10.76 -9.13
C TRP A 63 -17.74 -9.64 -9.93
N GLU A 64 -19.04 -9.48 -9.74
CA GLU A 64 -19.76 -8.31 -10.23
C GLU A 64 -19.25 -7.05 -9.55
N LYS A 65 -18.73 -6.13 -10.36
CA LYS A 65 -18.20 -4.85 -9.89
C LYS A 65 -19.34 -3.89 -9.55
N ASP A 66 -19.41 -3.47 -8.30
CA ASP A 66 -20.28 -2.37 -7.89
C ASP A 66 -19.68 -1.04 -8.36
N GLU A 67 -20.16 -0.56 -9.51
CA GLU A 67 -19.69 0.70 -10.11
C GLU A 67 -19.98 1.90 -9.22
N ALA A 68 -21.07 1.90 -8.44
CA ALA A 68 -21.41 3.01 -7.56
C ALA A 68 -20.40 3.11 -6.42
N LEU A 69 -20.11 1.98 -5.77
CA LEU A 69 -19.09 1.90 -4.72
C LEU A 69 -17.69 2.23 -5.25
N TYR A 70 -17.32 1.68 -6.41
CA TYR A 70 -16.03 1.95 -7.03
C TYR A 70 -15.83 3.44 -7.35
N ASN A 71 -16.84 4.08 -7.94
CA ASN A 71 -16.77 5.51 -8.28
C ASN A 71 -16.72 6.39 -7.04
N GLN A 72 -17.42 6.03 -5.96
CA GLN A 72 -17.35 6.73 -4.68
C GLN A 72 -15.93 6.68 -4.09
N MET A 73 -15.35 5.48 -3.95
CA MET A 73 -13.98 5.31 -3.43
C MET A 73 -12.95 6.01 -4.33
N LYS A 74 -13.11 5.93 -5.65
CA LYS A 74 -12.24 6.62 -6.61
C LYS A 74 -12.31 8.14 -6.47
N ALA A 75 -13.48 8.71 -6.21
CA ALA A 75 -13.63 10.14 -5.98
C ALA A 75 -12.90 10.59 -4.71
N ILE A 76 -13.04 9.83 -3.61
CA ILE A 76 -12.34 10.08 -2.34
C ILE A 76 -10.82 9.99 -2.55
N ASN A 77 -10.35 8.95 -3.24
CA ASN A 77 -8.93 8.76 -3.55
C ASN A 77 -8.36 9.92 -4.36
N ASN A 78 -9.09 10.40 -5.38
CA ASN A 78 -8.65 11.53 -6.18
C ASN A 78 -8.55 12.82 -5.36
N GLU A 79 -9.46 13.05 -4.40
CA GLU A 79 -9.40 14.22 -3.53
C GLU A 79 -8.21 14.13 -2.56
N ALA A 80 -7.99 12.96 -1.95
CA ALA A 80 -6.86 12.73 -1.06
C ALA A 80 -5.51 12.85 -1.79
N ILE A 81 -5.39 12.28 -2.99
CA ILE A 81 -4.20 12.39 -3.84
C ILE A 81 -3.91 13.84 -4.19
N LYS A 82 -4.94 14.64 -4.55
CA LYS A 82 -4.77 16.07 -4.83
C LYS A 82 -4.23 16.82 -3.62
N LYS A 83 -4.78 16.59 -2.43
CA LYS A 83 -4.28 17.21 -1.19
C LYS A 83 -2.83 16.83 -0.93
N LEU A 84 -2.44 15.58 -1.17
CA LEU A 84 -1.05 15.13 -1.03
C LEU A 84 -0.13 15.75 -2.08
N ASP A 85 -0.61 15.97 -3.31
CA ASP A 85 0.13 16.67 -4.36
C ASP A 85 0.35 18.14 -4.02
N GLU A 86 -0.66 18.83 -3.48
CA GLU A 86 -0.54 20.20 -3.00
C GLU A 86 0.51 20.32 -1.87
N VAL A 87 0.53 19.35 -0.94
CA VAL A 87 1.54 19.28 0.13
C VAL A 87 2.94 19.05 -0.43
N ILE A 88 3.09 18.21 -1.46
CA ILE A 88 4.39 18.00 -2.12
C ILE A 88 4.83 19.28 -2.83
N GLU A 89 3.95 19.95 -3.56
CA GLU A 89 4.28 21.20 -4.25
C GLU A 89 4.68 22.31 -3.28
N ASP A 90 3.96 22.44 -2.16
CA ASP A 90 4.30 23.41 -1.11
C ASP A 90 5.65 23.08 -0.49
N ALA A 91 5.89 21.79 -0.18
CA ALA A 91 7.17 21.35 0.35
C ALA A 91 8.34 21.61 -0.61
N GLU A 92 8.16 21.38 -1.91
CA GLU A 92 9.19 21.62 -2.93
C GLU A 92 9.50 23.11 -3.15
N LYS A 93 8.51 23.99 -2.95
CA LYS A 93 8.66 25.45 -3.14
C LYS A 93 9.16 26.15 -1.88
N ASN A 94 8.69 25.73 -0.71
CA ASN A 94 8.80 26.50 0.54
C ASN A 94 9.56 25.79 1.66
N LEU A 95 9.76 24.47 1.60
CA LEU A 95 10.36 23.67 2.68
C LEU A 95 11.70 23.06 2.26
N GLY A 96 12.34 22.34 3.19
CA GLY A 96 13.62 21.67 2.98
C GLY A 96 13.49 20.29 2.34
N GLU A 97 14.64 19.69 2.01
CA GLU A 97 14.70 18.36 1.40
C GLU A 97 14.11 17.25 2.30
N MET A 98 14.14 17.43 3.63
CA MET A 98 13.56 16.47 4.58
C MET A 98 12.03 16.47 4.53
N GLU A 99 11.41 17.66 4.51
CA GLU A 99 9.96 17.80 4.42
C GLU A 99 9.44 17.32 3.06
N VAL A 100 10.16 17.61 1.99
CA VAL A 100 9.86 17.07 0.65
C VAL A 100 9.84 15.55 0.69
N ARG A 101 10.89 14.92 1.24
CA ARG A 101 10.95 13.46 1.38
C ARG A 101 9.74 12.91 2.14
N ASP A 102 9.37 13.52 3.25
CA ASP A 102 8.27 13.05 4.09
C ASP A 102 6.92 13.19 3.39
N ALA A 103 6.72 14.24 2.60
CA ALA A 103 5.54 14.40 1.75
C ALA A 103 5.47 13.29 0.67
N TYR A 104 6.59 13.00 0.00
CA TYR A 104 6.68 11.88 -0.95
C TYR A 104 6.42 10.52 -0.29
N LEU A 105 6.94 10.29 0.92
CA LEU A 105 6.72 9.06 1.67
C LEU A 105 5.24 8.88 2.02
N LYS A 106 4.59 9.90 2.57
CA LYS A 106 3.15 9.87 2.89
C LYS A 106 2.30 9.56 1.66
N LYS A 107 2.66 10.12 0.50
CA LYS A 107 1.95 9.81 -0.75
C LYS A 107 2.19 8.36 -1.18
N ALA A 108 3.40 7.85 -1.07
CA ALA A 108 3.72 6.46 -1.38
C ALA A 108 2.96 5.47 -0.47
N GLU A 109 2.92 5.74 0.83
CA GLU A 109 2.15 4.97 1.81
C GLU A 109 0.65 4.98 1.50
N TYR A 110 0.11 6.14 1.10
CA TYR A 110 -1.28 6.24 0.68
C TYR A 110 -1.58 5.37 -0.55
N TYR A 111 -0.73 5.40 -1.58
CA TYR A 111 -0.88 4.49 -2.74
C TYR A 111 -0.77 3.02 -2.35
N SER A 112 0.11 2.70 -1.39
CA SER A 112 0.25 1.35 -0.85
C SER A 112 -1.01 0.90 -0.10
N ARG A 113 -1.69 1.82 0.60
CA ARG A 113 -2.92 1.56 1.35
C ARG A 113 -4.11 1.28 0.44
N ILE A 114 -4.29 2.06 -0.63
CA ILE A 114 -5.38 1.82 -1.60
C ILE A 114 -5.10 0.63 -2.54
N GLY A 115 -3.88 0.09 -2.51
CA GLY A 115 -3.44 -1.03 -3.35
C GLY A 115 -3.08 -0.64 -4.79
N ASP A 116 -2.63 0.59 -5.02
CA ASP A 116 -2.08 1.01 -6.32
C ASP A 116 -0.58 0.66 -6.40
N LYS A 117 -0.30 -0.54 -6.90
CA LYS A 117 1.06 -1.07 -7.02
C LYS A 117 1.99 -0.17 -7.81
N LYS A 118 1.57 0.33 -8.98
CA LYS A 118 2.47 1.00 -9.93
C LYS A 118 2.89 2.37 -9.41
N ASN A 119 1.93 3.15 -8.90
CA ASN A 119 2.20 4.48 -8.39
C ASN A 119 2.97 4.43 -7.06
N ALA A 120 2.66 3.47 -6.19
CA ALA A 120 3.41 3.25 -4.95
C ALA A 120 4.89 2.98 -5.24
N LEU A 121 5.22 2.03 -6.12
CA LEU A 121 6.61 1.68 -6.44
C LEU A 121 7.40 2.83 -7.08
N SER A 122 6.74 3.62 -7.93
CA SER A 122 7.35 4.80 -8.55
C SER A 122 7.72 5.85 -7.49
N LEU A 123 6.82 6.12 -6.56
CA LEU A 123 7.07 7.09 -5.49
C LEU A 123 8.08 6.59 -4.47
N PHE A 124 7.99 5.33 -4.02
CA PHE A 124 9.00 4.74 -3.14
C PHE A 124 10.41 4.81 -3.73
N ARG A 125 10.54 4.64 -5.06
CA ARG A 125 11.83 4.83 -5.73
C ARG A 125 12.32 6.29 -5.65
N ARG A 126 11.46 7.28 -5.91
CA ARG A 126 11.81 8.70 -5.79
C ARG A 126 12.20 9.07 -4.35
N THR A 127 11.43 8.58 -3.37
CA THR A 127 11.71 8.79 -1.95
C THR A 127 13.04 8.14 -1.56
N TYR A 128 13.34 6.94 -2.06
CA TYR A 128 14.60 6.25 -1.79
C TYR A 128 15.81 7.05 -2.29
N GLU A 129 15.72 7.61 -3.51
CA GLU A 129 16.79 8.44 -4.10
C GLU A 129 17.04 9.73 -3.30
N LYS A 130 15.98 10.34 -2.75
CA LYS A 130 16.07 11.54 -1.90
C LYS A 130 16.44 11.26 -0.44
N THR A 131 16.33 10.00 0.01
CA THR A 131 16.63 9.63 1.40
C THR A 131 18.13 9.45 1.59
N VAL A 132 18.72 10.11 2.59
CA VAL A 132 20.15 9.99 2.92
C VAL A 132 20.39 8.97 4.04
N SER A 133 19.50 8.91 5.03
CA SER A 133 19.62 7.99 6.18
C SER A 133 19.49 6.54 5.73
N LEU A 134 20.45 5.70 6.14
CA LEU A 134 20.44 4.27 5.85
C LEU A 134 19.21 3.58 6.45
N GLY A 135 18.80 3.95 7.66
CA GLY A 135 17.61 3.39 8.32
C GLY A 135 16.35 3.59 7.47
N HIS A 136 16.09 4.84 7.09
CA HIS A 136 14.93 5.18 6.26
C HIS A 136 14.99 4.54 4.85
N ARG A 137 16.19 4.29 4.30
CA ARG A 137 16.33 3.53 3.04
C ARG A 137 15.93 2.07 3.22
N LEU A 138 16.35 1.45 4.32
CA LEU A 138 16.03 0.07 4.66
C LEU A 138 14.50 -0.09 4.87
N ASP A 139 13.90 0.87 5.55
CA ASP A 139 12.46 1.00 5.77
C ASP A 139 11.65 0.99 4.46
N ILE A 140 12.06 1.80 3.47
CA ILE A 140 11.45 1.82 2.13
C ILE A 140 11.62 0.46 1.42
N VAL A 141 12.78 -0.18 1.55
CA VAL A 141 13.03 -1.49 0.95
C VAL A 141 12.13 -2.56 1.57
N PHE A 142 11.93 -2.54 2.90
CA PHE A 142 10.98 -3.43 3.56
C PHE A 142 9.54 -3.18 3.12
N HIS A 143 9.14 -1.92 2.93
CA HIS A 143 7.82 -1.60 2.37
C HIS A 143 7.64 -2.19 0.97
N ASN A 144 8.64 -2.07 0.10
CA ASN A 144 8.58 -2.67 -1.24
C ASN A 144 8.50 -4.21 -1.20
N ILE A 145 9.16 -4.87 -0.24
CA ILE A 145 9.03 -6.32 -0.02
C ILE A 145 7.60 -6.65 0.40
N ARG A 146 6.99 -5.88 1.30
CA ARG A 146 5.59 -6.07 1.73
C ARG A 146 4.61 -5.90 0.57
N ILE A 147 4.80 -4.90 -0.29
CA ILE A 147 4.03 -4.74 -1.52
C ILE A 147 4.21 -5.96 -2.43
N GLY A 148 5.45 -6.44 -2.58
CA GLY A 148 5.73 -7.66 -3.34
C GLY A 148 4.99 -8.88 -2.82
N LEU A 149 4.99 -9.10 -1.50
CA LEU A 149 4.25 -10.19 -0.85
C LEU A 149 2.73 -10.04 -1.04
N TYR A 150 2.22 -8.82 -0.92
CA TYR A 150 0.80 -8.53 -1.08
C TYR A 150 0.27 -8.87 -2.49
N PHE A 151 1.05 -8.56 -3.53
CA PHE A 151 0.72 -8.89 -4.92
C PHE A 151 1.32 -10.22 -5.42
N MET A 152 1.95 -11.01 -4.53
CA MET A 152 2.65 -12.26 -4.87
C MET A 152 3.67 -12.11 -6.02
N ASP A 153 4.34 -10.96 -6.13
CA ASP A 153 5.34 -10.68 -7.16
C ASP A 153 6.73 -11.15 -6.71
N HIS A 154 7.08 -12.38 -7.10
CA HIS A 154 8.34 -13.00 -6.71
C HIS A 154 9.58 -12.24 -7.24
N GLN A 155 9.49 -11.59 -8.40
CA GLN A 155 10.61 -10.83 -8.95
C GLN A 155 10.88 -9.58 -8.11
N LEU A 156 9.81 -8.87 -7.76
CA LEU A 156 9.90 -7.69 -6.90
C LEU A 156 10.47 -8.05 -5.52
N ILE A 157 10.00 -9.15 -4.91
CA ILE A 157 10.48 -9.63 -3.61
C ILE A 157 11.98 -9.92 -3.68
N ASN A 158 12.43 -10.76 -4.62
CA ASN A 158 13.84 -11.14 -4.73
C ASN A 158 14.75 -9.93 -4.97
N SER A 159 14.33 -9.00 -5.84
CA SER A 159 15.12 -7.81 -6.15
C SER A 159 15.31 -6.90 -4.92
N ASN A 160 14.31 -6.80 -4.05
CA ASN A 160 14.37 -5.96 -2.85
C ASN A 160 15.05 -6.68 -1.67
N ILE A 161 14.94 -8.01 -1.55
CA ILE A 161 15.73 -8.79 -0.58
C ILE A 161 17.23 -8.64 -0.86
N GLU A 162 17.64 -8.73 -2.12
CA GLU A 162 19.05 -8.54 -2.49
C GLU A 162 19.54 -7.11 -2.21
N LYS A 163 18.65 -6.11 -2.32
CA LYS A 163 18.97 -4.73 -1.90
C LYS A 163 19.08 -4.59 -0.38
N ALA A 164 18.24 -5.28 0.39
CA ALA A 164 18.24 -5.21 1.85
C ALA A 164 19.48 -5.87 2.49
N LYS A 165 20.10 -6.83 1.80
CA LYS A 165 21.34 -7.50 2.25
C LYS A 165 22.59 -6.64 2.06
N ARG A 166 22.54 -5.60 1.22
CA ARG A 166 23.66 -4.72 0.90
C ARG A 166 23.69 -3.52 1.82
#